data_AF-A0AAW2P8P1-F1
#
_entry.id   AF-A0AAW2P8P1-F1
#
_cell.length_a   1.000
_cell.length_b   1.000
_cell.length_c   1.000
_cell.angle_alpha   90.00
_cell.angle_beta   90.00
_cell.angle_gamma   90.00
#
_symmetry.space_group_name_H-M   'P 1'
#
loop_
_entity.id
_entity.type
_entity.pdbx_description
1 polymer ?
#
loop_
_entity_poly.entity_id
_entity_poly.type
_entity_poly.pdbx_seq_one_letter_code
_entity_poly.pdbx_strand_id
1 'polypeptide(L)'
;MMEERGLVEQWLEVEAHNFQPPLYDLVVQLLFGPKLGLIPDQKRIKEDEEKLARVLDVYDQRLSTSKYLAGDSFSLADLSHLPFGQFLMTGLGKEYMIRDRKHVSGWWDDISSRPSWQKVLQLHPPAL
;
A
#
# COMPACT_ATOMS: atom_id res chain seq x y z
N MET A 1 -25.63 -3.91 -2.70
CA MET A 1 -26.53 -3.29 -1.68
C MET A 1 -25.84 -2.05 -1.11
N MET A 2 -26.57 -1.13 -0.46
CA MET A 2 -26.00 0.13 0.06
C MET A 2 -24.85 -0.09 1.07
N GLU A 3 -24.90 -1.19 1.82
CA GLU A 3 -23.87 -1.57 2.81
C GLU A 3 -22.52 -1.89 2.19
N GLU A 4 -22.50 -2.63 1.07
CA GLU A 4 -21.28 -2.98 0.34
C GLU A 4 -20.59 -1.73 -0.21
N ARG A 5 -21.38 -0.80 -0.77
CA ARG A 5 -20.86 0.49 -1.23
C ARG A 5 -20.29 1.32 -0.08
N GLY A 6 -20.97 1.33 1.08
CA GLY A 6 -20.50 2.04 2.26
C GLY A 6 -19.16 1.51 2.78
N LEU A 7 -18.96 0.18 2.76
CA LEU A 7 -17.67 -0.43 3.13
C LEU A 7 -16.56 -0.08 2.14
N VAL A 8 -16.83 -0.08 0.85
CA VAL A 8 -15.85 0.33 -0.17
C VAL A 8 -15.45 1.79 0.04
N GLU A 9 -16.42 2.70 0.21
CA GLU A 9 -16.16 4.12 0.48
C GLU A 9 -15.36 4.29 1.78
N GLN A 10 -15.70 3.58 2.85
CA GLN A 10 -14.95 3.61 4.10
C GLN A 10 -13.48 3.21 3.92
N TRP A 11 -13.20 2.11 3.22
CA TRP A 11 -11.81 1.65 3.04
C TRP A 11 -11.00 2.51 2.07
N LEU A 12 -11.66 3.20 1.14
CA LEU A 12 -11.04 4.25 0.34
C LEU A 12 -10.61 5.43 1.21
N GLU A 13 -11.46 5.88 2.13
CA GLU A 13 -11.10 6.93 3.07
C GLU A 13 -9.95 6.49 4.01
N VAL A 14 -9.94 5.22 4.43
CA VAL A 14 -8.83 4.67 5.20
C VAL A 14 -7.53 4.69 4.40
N GLU A 15 -7.55 4.31 3.12
CA GLU A 15 -6.39 4.37 2.23
C GLU A 15 -5.85 5.81 2.13
N ALA A 16 -6.71 6.74 1.75
CA ALA A 16 -6.35 8.12 1.47
C ALA A 16 -5.78 8.86 2.69
N HIS A 17 -6.26 8.53 3.90
CA HIS A 17 -5.91 9.27 5.12
C HIS A 17 -4.91 8.55 6.03
N ASN A 18 -4.72 7.24 5.88
CA ASN A 18 -3.88 6.48 6.81
C ASN A 18 -2.76 5.68 6.10
N PHE A 19 -3.02 5.14 4.91
CA PHE A 19 -2.02 4.37 4.17
C PHE A 19 -1.17 5.27 3.27
N GLN A 20 -1.83 6.06 2.41
CA GLN A 20 -1.15 6.89 1.41
C GLN A 20 -0.22 7.94 2.03
N PRO A 21 -0.60 8.73 3.06
CA PRO A 21 0.25 9.82 3.54
C PRO A 21 1.64 9.39 4.05
N PRO A 22 1.78 8.42 4.98
CA PRO A 22 3.11 8.00 5.43
C PRO A 22 3.89 7.32 4.31
N LEU A 23 3.24 6.56 3.42
CA LEU A 23 3.92 5.92 2.30
C LEU A 23 4.41 6.93 1.25
N TYR A 24 3.61 7.95 0.95
CA TYR A 24 4.01 9.05 0.08
C TYR A 24 5.26 9.75 0.61
N ASP A 25 5.29 10.04 1.91
CA ASP A 25 6.44 10.66 2.55
C ASP A 25 7.69 9.78 2.48
N LEU A 26 7.56 8.46 2.70
CA LEU A 26 8.66 7.52 2.50
C LEU A 26 9.17 7.53 1.06
N VAL A 27 8.29 7.54 0.07
CA VAL A 27 8.64 7.62 -1.36
C VAL A 27 9.40 8.92 -1.66
N VAL A 28 8.96 10.05 -1.12
CA VAL A 28 9.67 11.33 -1.28
C VAL A 28 11.04 11.30 -0.60
N GLN A 29 11.13 10.83 0.64
CA GLN A 29 12.37 10.82 1.42
C GLN A 29 13.41 9.85 0.87
N LEU A 30 13.00 8.66 0.46
CA LEU A 30 13.91 7.56 0.14
C LEU A 30 14.19 7.41 -1.36
N LEU A 31 13.26 7.82 -2.23
CA LEU A 31 13.41 7.63 -3.67
C LEU A 31 13.63 8.94 -4.42
N PHE A 32 12.75 9.92 -4.27
CA PHE A 32 12.82 11.15 -5.07
C PHE A 32 13.77 12.21 -4.51
N GLY A 33 13.81 12.39 -3.19
CA GLY A 33 14.69 13.36 -2.52
C GLY A 33 16.16 13.17 -2.87
N PRO A 34 16.74 11.96 -2.71
CA PRO A 34 18.12 11.68 -3.10
C PRO A 34 18.40 11.94 -4.59
N LYS A 35 17.46 11.61 -5.47
CA LYS A 35 17.56 11.88 -6.92
C LYS A 35 17.60 13.39 -7.24
N LEU A 36 17.10 14.23 -6.33
CA LEU A 36 17.14 15.71 -6.41
C LEU A 36 18.27 16.34 -5.58
N GLY A 37 19.17 15.54 -5.00
CA GLY A 37 20.27 16.03 -4.15
C GLY A 37 19.87 16.45 -2.74
N LEU A 38 18.66 16.07 -2.29
CA LEU A 38 18.20 16.30 -0.94
C LEU A 38 18.67 15.19 0.00
N ILE A 39 19.01 15.56 1.24
CA ILE A 39 19.41 14.61 2.28
C ILE A 39 18.14 14.09 2.97
N PRO A 40 17.92 12.76 3.02
CA PRO A 40 16.74 12.19 3.67
C PRO A 40 16.70 12.48 5.18
N ASP A 41 15.53 12.89 5.66
CA ASP A 41 15.26 13.06 7.10
C ASP A 41 14.99 11.70 7.75
N GLN A 42 16.01 11.17 8.41
CA GLN A 42 15.95 9.86 9.08
C GLN A 42 14.91 9.81 10.20
N LYS A 43 14.63 10.93 10.87
CA LYS A 43 13.61 10.98 11.92
C LYS A 43 12.23 10.83 11.28
N ARG A 44 11.95 11.58 10.22
CA ARG A 44 10.68 11.50 9.49
C ARG A 44 10.46 10.11 8.89
N ILE A 45 11.50 9.53 8.26
CA ILE A 45 11.45 8.15 7.75
C ILE A 45 10.99 7.20 8.86
N LYS A 46 11.68 7.20 10.01
CA LYS A 46 11.32 6.32 11.12
C LYS A 46 9.88 6.52 11.61
N GLU A 47 9.45 7.76 11.76
CA GLU A 47 8.07 8.08 12.19
C GLU A 47 7.02 7.58 11.20
N ASP A 48 7.26 7.72 9.90
CA ASP A 48 6.33 7.29 8.86
C ASP A 48 6.33 5.76 8.67
N GLU A 49 7.48 5.10 8.85
CA GLU A 49 7.53 3.63 8.92
C GLU A 49 6.71 3.09 10.09
N GLU A 50 6.81 3.71 11.27
CA GLU A 50 6.02 3.32 12.44
C GLU A 50 4.53 3.57 12.23
N LYS A 51 4.14 4.68 11.59
CA LYS A 51 2.73 4.95 11.24
C LYS A 51 2.20 3.91 10.26
N LEU A 52 2.93 3.67 9.17
CA LEU A 52 2.53 2.72 8.13
C LEU A 52 2.45 1.29 8.69
N ALA A 53 3.39 0.89 9.54
CA ALA A 53 3.35 -0.40 10.23
C ALA A 53 2.05 -0.59 11.03
N ARG A 54 1.64 0.41 11.84
CA ARG A 54 0.39 0.34 12.60
C ARG A 54 -0.85 0.21 11.71
N VAL A 55 -0.87 0.90 10.57
CA VAL A 55 -1.97 0.79 9.60
C VAL A 55 -2.00 -0.61 9.00
N LEU A 56 -0.84 -1.16 8.63
CA LEU A 56 -0.74 -2.50 8.08
C LEU A 56 -1.07 -3.60 9.11
N ASP A 57 -0.85 -3.36 10.41
CA ASP A 57 -1.31 -4.28 11.47
C ASP A 57 -2.85 -4.34 11.54
N VAL A 58 -3.53 -3.18 11.40
CA VAL A 58 -5.00 -3.14 11.28
C VAL A 58 -5.47 -3.87 10.02
N TYR A 59 -4.74 -3.73 8.91
CA TYR A 59 -5.06 -4.43 7.67
C TYR A 59 -4.90 -5.93 7.82
N ASP A 60 -3.83 -6.41 8.46
CA ASP A 60 -3.62 -7.84 8.68
C ASP A 60 -4.73 -8.44 9.53
N GLN A 61 -5.19 -7.72 10.56
CA GLN A 61 -6.36 -8.12 11.35
C GLN A 61 -7.63 -8.14 10.50
N ARG A 62 -7.87 -7.11 9.68
CA ARG A 62 -9.03 -7.08 8.77
C ARG A 62 -9.01 -8.27 7.80
N LEU A 63 -7.89 -8.49 7.14
CA LEU A 63 -7.70 -9.53 6.12
C LEU A 63 -7.64 -10.94 6.70
N SER A 64 -7.48 -11.07 8.02
CA SER A 64 -7.65 -12.35 8.72
C SER A 64 -9.11 -12.82 8.77
N THR A 65 -10.08 -11.91 8.58
CA THR A 65 -11.52 -12.21 8.66
C THR A 65 -12.28 -11.90 7.36
N SER A 66 -11.63 -11.29 6.38
CA SER A 66 -12.23 -10.92 5.09
C SER A 66 -11.21 -11.08 3.97
N LYS A 67 -11.65 -11.52 2.79
CA LYS A 67 -10.72 -11.78 1.67
C LYS A 67 -10.07 -10.49 1.13
N TYR A 68 -10.82 -9.40 1.10
CA TYR A 68 -10.42 -8.08 0.64
C TYR A 68 -10.80 -7.03 1.69
N LEU A 69 -10.33 -5.79 1.53
CA LEU A 69 -10.54 -4.76 2.55
C LEU A 69 -12.04 -4.49 2.76
N ALA A 70 -12.81 -4.37 1.69
CA ALA A 70 -14.24 -4.08 1.76
C ALA A 70 -15.16 -5.31 1.87
N GLY A 71 -14.63 -6.55 1.84
CA GLY A 71 -15.46 -7.76 1.87
C GLY A 71 -14.84 -8.92 1.10
N ASP A 72 -15.69 -9.77 0.52
CA ASP A 72 -15.23 -11.01 -0.15
C ASP A 72 -14.92 -10.84 -1.65
N SER A 73 -15.17 -9.64 -2.19
CA SER A 73 -14.91 -9.30 -3.60
C SER A 73 -13.92 -8.15 -3.73
N PHE A 74 -13.03 -8.26 -4.72
CA PHE A 74 -12.10 -7.21 -5.09
C PHE A 74 -12.86 -5.93 -5.45
N SER A 75 -12.41 -4.79 -4.90
CA SER A 75 -13.11 -3.52 -5.05
C SER A 75 -12.16 -2.36 -5.34
N LEU A 76 -12.73 -1.15 -5.52
CA LEU A 76 -11.92 0.06 -5.65
C LEU A 76 -11.05 0.30 -4.43
N ALA A 77 -11.49 -0.13 -3.24
CA ALA A 77 -10.73 -0.01 -2.00
C ALA A 77 -9.46 -0.87 -1.99
N ASP A 78 -9.35 -1.92 -2.80
CA ASP A 78 -8.12 -2.71 -2.93
C ASP A 78 -7.25 -2.19 -4.07
N LEU A 79 -7.90 -1.77 -5.16
CA LEU A 79 -7.26 -1.18 -6.33
C LEU A 79 -6.46 0.09 -5.98
N SER A 80 -6.98 0.92 -5.07
CA SER A 80 -6.35 2.19 -4.65
C SER A 80 -4.95 2.01 -4.08
N HIS A 81 -4.64 0.86 -3.47
CA HIS A 81 -3.35 0.61 -2.84
C HIS A 81 -2.25 0.22 -3.82
N LEU A 82 -2.60 -0.26 -5.02
CA LEU A 82 -1.64 -0.80 -5.98
C LEU A 82 -0.57 0.21 -6.40
N PRO A 83 -0.90 1.47 -6.79
CA PRO A 83 0.11 2.42 -7.27
C PRO A 83 1.19 2.75 -6.25
N PHE A 84 0.82 3.09 -5.00
CA PHE A 84 1.81 3.43 -3.97
C PHE A 84 2.41 2.20 -3.30
N GLY A 85 1.62 1.15 -3.06
CA GLY A 85 2.10 -0.10 -2.50
C GLY A 85 3.20 -0.74 -3.35
N GLN A 86 3.18 -0.53 -4.66
CA GLN A 86 4.22 -1.03 -5.57
C GLN A 86 5.62 -0.49 -5.19
N PHE A 87 5.75 0.74 -4.68
CA PHE A 87 7.05 1.28 -4.25
C PHE A 87 7.66 0.55 -3.06
N LEU A 88 6.84 0.00 -2.15
CA LEU A 88 7.34 -0.87 -1.08
C LEU A 88 8.00 -2.12 -1.65
N MET A 89 7.47 -2.62 -2.76
CA MET A 89 7.94 -3.83 -3.45
C MET A 89 9.09 -3.56 -4.42
N THR A 90 9.22 -2.34 -4.93
CA THR A 90 10.22 -1.99 -5.94
C THR A 90 10.81 -0.62 -5.65
N GLY A 91 12.04 -0.60 -5.11
CA GLY A 91 12.87 0.60 -4.97
C GLY A 91 13.13 1.06 -3.54
N LEU A 92 12.19 0.86 -2.60
CA LEU A 92 12.37 1.34 -1.22
C LEU A 92 13.18 0.40 -0.32
N GLY A 93 13.31 -0.88 -0.67
CA GLY A 93 13.90 -1.89 0.24
C GLY A 93 13.06 -2.09 1.50
N LYS A 94 11.75 -1.83 1.43
CA LYS A 94 10.78 -1.87 2.54
C LYS A 94 9.73 -2.96 2.35
N GLU A 95 10.03 -3.99 1.55
CA GLU A 95 9.13 -5.10 1.23
C GLU A 95 8.63 -5.84 2.47
N TYR A 96 9.44 -5.90 3.54
CA TYR A 96 9.09 -6.51 4.82
C TYR A 96 7.80 -5.94 5.43
N MET A 97 7.46 -4.67 5.12
CA MET A 97 6.20 -4.08 5.57
C MET A 97 4.97 -4.85 5.06
N ILE A 98 5.04 -5.39 3.85
CA ILE A 98 4.00 -6.25 3.29
C ILE A 98 4.27 -7.72 3.68
N ARG A 99 5.51 -8.17 3.51
CA ARG A 99 5.87 -9.60 3.57
C ARG A 99 5.83 -10.20 4.98
N ASP A 100 6.08 -9.42 6.03
CA ASP A 100 6.08 -9.93 7.42
C ASP A 100 4.67 -10.11 8.00
N ARG A 101 3.64 -9.65 7.29
CA ARG A 101 2.23 -9.72 7.70
C ARG A 101 1.51 -10.75 6.85
N LYS A 102 1.13 -11.88 7.45
CA LYS A 102 0.64 -13.06 6.72
C LYS A 102 -0.53 -12.75 5.77
N HIS A 103 -1.55 -12.07 6.26
CA HIS A 103 -2.78 -11.82 5.51
C HIS A 103 -2.59 -10.66 4.52
N VAL A 104 -1.84 -9.63 4.92
CA VAL A 104 -1.45 -8.53 4.01
C VAL A 104 -0.60 -9.05 2.85
N SER A 105 0.36 -9.93 3.11
CA SER A 105 1.22 -10.53 2.07
C SER A 105 0.39 -11.33 1.06
N GLY A 106 -0.53 -12.17 1.55
CA GLY A 106 -1.43 -12.94 0.68
C GLY A 106 -2.40 -12.06 -0.11
N TRP A 107 -2.97 -11.04 0.51
CA TRP A 107 -3.81 -10.05 -0.16
C TRP A 107 -3.04 -9.30 -1.24
N TRP A 108 -1.81 -8.86 -0.95
CA TRP A 108 -0.96 -8.17 -1.90
C TRP A 108 -0.66 -9.03 -3.13
N ASP A 109 -0.31 -10.31 -2.93
CA ASP A 109 -0.08 -11.23 -4.05
C ASP A 109 -1.33 -11.43 -4.91
N ASP A 110 -2.53 -11.53 -4.29
CA ASP A 110 -3.80 -11.61 -5.03
C ASP A 110 -4.03 -10.33 -5.87
N ILE A 111 -4.06 -9.16 -5.25
CA ILE A 111 -4.43 -7.91 -5.95
C ILE A 111 -3.39 -7.49 -7.00
N SER A 112 -2.10 -7.74 -6.75
CA SER A 112 -1.02 -7.33 -7.64
C SER A 112 -0.82 -8.32 -8.80
N SER A 113 -1.24 -9.58 -8.67
CA SER A 113 -1.17 -10.55 -9.77
C SER A 113 -2.26 -10.35 -10.83
N ARG A 114 -3.24 -9.46 -10.59
CA ARG A 114 -4.37 -9.24 -11.50
C ARG A 114 -3.89 -8.78 -12.89
N PRO A 115 -4.42 -9.35 -14.00
CA PRO A 115 -3.98 -9.01 -15.36
C PRO A 115 -4.03 -7.52 -15.69
N SER A 116 -5.02 -6.79 -15.15
CA SER A 116 -5.14 -5.34 -15.32
C SER A 116 -3.97 -4.59 -14.70
N TRP A 117 -3.53 -4.98 -13.51
CA TRP A 117 -2.37 -4.37 -12.85
C TRP A 117 -1.07 -4.74 -13.55
N GLN A 118 -0.91 -6.03 -13.89
CA GLN A 118 0.25 -6.50 -14.66
C GLN A 118 0.39 -5.74 -16.00
N LYS A 119 -0.72 -5.40 -16.65
CA LYS A 119 -0.69 -4.57 -17.86
C LYS A 119 -0.19 -3.16 -17.60
N VAL A 120 -0.56 -2.54 -16.47
CA VAL A 120 -0.02 -1.25 -16.04
C VAL A 120 1.49 -1.33 -15.84
N LEU A 121 1.98 -2.35 -15.13
CA LEU A 121 3.42 -2.54 -14.90
C LEU A 121 4.22 -2.78 -16.20
N GLN A 122 3.61 -3.41 -17.21
CA GLN A 122 4.22 -3.57 -18.53
C GLN A 122 4.32 -2.23 -19.29
N LEU A 123 3.29 -1.39 -19.18
CA LEU A 123 3.25 -0.07 -19.85
C LEU A 123 4.12 0.96 -19.12
N HIS A 124 4.22 0.83 -17.80
CA HIS A 124 4.92 1.73 -16.89
C HIS A 124 5.74 0.91 -15.89
N PRO A 125 6.91 0.39 -16.30
CA PRO A 125 7.78 -0.35 -15.39
C PRO A 125 8.14 0.50 -14.17
N PRO A 126 8.17 -0.07 -12.96
CA PRO A 126 8.57 0.67 -11.77
C PRO A 126 9.95 1.31 -11.97
N ALA A 127 10.07 2.58 -11.63
CA ALA A 127 11.37 3.27 -11.66
C ALA A 127 12.29 2.61 -10.62
N LEU A 128 13.34 1.94 -11.10
CA LEU A 128 14.43 1.43 -10.27
C LEU A 128 15.14 2.58 -9.51
#